data_AF-A0A853F056-F1
#
_entry.id   AF-A0A853F056-F1
#
_cell.length_a   1.000
_cell.length_b   1.000
_cell.length_c   1.000
_cell.angle_alpha   90.00
_cell.angle_beta   90.00
_cell.angle_gamma   90.00
#
_symmetry.space_group_name_H-M   'P 1'
#
loop_
_entity.id
_entity.type
_entity.pdbx_description
1 polymer ?
#
loop_
_entity_poly.entity_id
_entity_poly.type
_entity_poly.pdbx_seq_one_letter_code
_entity_poly.pdbx_strand_id
1 'polypeptide(L)'
;MLNRRGYTYLVEGLDEDLIKQSFVAEYFVKKHAEFFKEKKSFYTDFLTISNNINQAKALKTVLTLSKKEAKKEVEENQQEFANAYDNIKSVLNTQIKAEDEGHKYRTIYLKNIKADIENSDLLTPLLSYLDANKLANLIGNISNLQLRVLRKYFNDENMKLGDTWLPDKLHLIFFKWVRSWHAKQENEKQNRQDILNLKSNADILDILTVLDPEKTIPPYEDQNNRRPPKDLTLKLKPQGLDKHLTDWENITQLLADNYILSPIDKHIITEIDIQEGLENNAKPQKDKGKDQDTKARQILADTLHRILDRTIILDPYKVALVGTR
;
A
#
# COMPACT_ATOMS: atom_id res chain seq x y z
N MET A 1 -31.75 0.87 -14.46
CA MET A 1 -30.63 -0.11 -14.50
C MET A 1 -29.26 0.49 -14.14
N LEU A 2 -28.96 1.75 -14.45
CA LEU A 2 -27.64 2.36 -14.23
C LEU A 2 -27.29 2.63 -12.73
N ASN A 3 -28.28 2.86 -11.86
CA ASN A 3 -28.05 3.11 -10.42
C ASN A 3 -27.64 1.87 -9.58
N ARG A 4 -27.45 0.70 -10.20
CA ARG A 4 -27.05 -0.54 -9.51
C ARG A 4 -25.57 -0.90 -9.67
N ARG A 5 -24.83 -0.15 -10.50
CA ARG A 5 -23.51 -0.54 -11.02
C ARG A 5 -22.38 0.46 -10.66
N GLY A 6 -22.61 1.38 -9.73
CA GLY A 6 -21.69 2.48 -9.44
C GLY A 6 -20.32 2.04 -8.89
N TYR A 7 -19.33 2.89 -9.12
CA TYR A 7 -17.93 2.71 -8.72
C TYR A 7 -17.75 3.05 -7.24
N THR A 8 -16.87 2.33 -6.54
CA THR A 8 -16.59 2.58 -5.11
C THR A 8 -15.63 3.76 -4.98
N TYR A 9 -16.08 4.86 -4.36
CA TYR A 9 -15.18 5.66 -3.53
C TYR A 9 -15.12 4.96 -2.18
N LEU A 10 -13.90 4.69 -1.72
CA LEU A 10 -13.65 4.33 -0.34
C LEU A 10 -14.22 5.44 0.55
N VAL A 11 -14.49 5.17 1.82
CA VAL A 11 -14.75 6.23 2.81
C VAL A 11 -13.42 6.99 3.02
N GLU A 12 -12.99 7.69 1.99
CA GLU A 12 -11.86 8.60 2.00
C GLU A 12 -12.27 9.78 2.87
N GLY A 13 -11.49 10.00 3.93
CA GLY A 13 -11.61 11.19 4.75
C GLY A 13 -12.37 11.02 6.04
N LEU A 14 -12.64 9.81 6.55
CA LEU A 14 -12.95 9.65 7.97
C LEU A 14 -11.64 9.74 8.77
N ASP A 15 -11.49 10.78 9.58
CA ASP A 15 -10.36 10.91 10.49
C ASP A 15 -10.74 10.25 11.83
N GLU A 16 -10.35 8.98 11.98
CA GLU A 16 -10.69 8.18 13.16
C GLU A 16 -10.10 8.79 14.44
N ASP A 17 -8.90 9.36 14.35
CA ASP A 17 -8.19 9.91 15.50
C ASP A 17 -8.90 11.15 16.02
N LEU A 18 -9.40 12.02 15.13
CA LEU A 18 -10.24 13.17 15.50
C LEU A 18 -11.59 12.76 16.10
N ILE A 19 -12.26 11.75 15.52
CA ILE A 19 -13.64 11.41 15.92
C ILE A 19 -13.68 10.60 17.22
N LYS A 20 -12.65 9.80 17.50
CA LYS A 20 -12.56 9.00 18.74
C LYS A 20 -12.19 9.84 19.97
N GLN A 21 -11.87 11.12 19.82
CA GLN A 21 -11.59 12.01 20.94
C GLN A 21 -12.82 12.13 21.86
N SER A 22 -12.60 11.99 23.17
CA SER A 22 -13.69 11.93 24.14
C SER A 22 -14.60 13.15 24.08
N PHE A 23 -14.03 14.36 24.00
CA PHE A 23 -14.76 15.64 23.96
C PHE A 23 -15.71 15.76 22.76
N VAL A 24 -15.39 15.12 21.63
CA VAL A 24 -16.28 15.05 20.46
C VAL A 24 -17.52 14.23 20.82
N ALA A 25 -17.32 13.03 21.37
CA ALA A 25 -18.42 12.17 21.81
C ALA A 25 -19.30 12.87 22.86
N GLU A 26 -18.72 13.63 23.79
CA GLU A 26 -19.50 14.34 24.81
C GLU A 26 -20.46 15.37 24.21
N TYR A 27 -19.99 16.15 23.23
CA TYR A 27 -20.81 17.14 22.56
C TYR A 27 -21.99 16.48 21.85
N PHE A 28 -21.73 15.47 21.03
CA PHE A 28 -22.76 14.81 20.22
C PHE A 28 -23.79 14.06 21.07
N VAL A 29 -23.36 13.38 22.14
CA VAL A 29 -24.29 12.73 23.08
C VAL A 29 -25.16 13.78 23.80
N LYS A 30 -24.59 14.94 24.15
CA LYS A 30 -25.33 16.01 24.84
C LYS A 30 -26.32 16.75 23.93
N LYS A 31 -25.93 17.02 22.69
CA LYS A 31 -26.68 17.89 21.75
C LYS A 31 -27.57 17.11 20.78
N HIS A 32 -27.26 15.83 20.55
CA HIS A 32 -27.93 14.95 19.59
C HIS A 32 -28.23 13.59 20.23
N ALA A 33 -28.83 13.62 21.42
CA ALA A 33 -29.14 12.43 22.23
C ALA A 33 -30.12 11.46 21.53
N GLU A 34 -30.88 11.95 20.55
CA GLU A 34 -31.74 11.17 19.69
C GLU A 34 -30.96 10.23 18.74
N PHE A 35 -29.69 10.54 18.46
CA PHE A 35 -28.79 9.72 17.64
C PHE A 35 -27.73 9.00 18.48
N PHE A 36 -27.20 9.63 19.53
CA PHE A 36 -26.07 9.13 20.30
C PHE A 36 -26.42 9.02 21.79
N LYS A 37 -26.40 7.81 22.34
CA LYS A 37 -26.80 7.57 23.74
C LYS A 37 -25.64 7.54 24.71
N GLU A 38 -24.52 6.94 24.33
CA GLU A 38 -23.38 6.75 25.22
C GLU A 38 -22.07 7.23 24.58
N LYS A 39 -21.21 7.85 25.39
CA LYS A 39 -19.89 8.33 24.93
C LYS A 39 -19.02 7.19 24.41
N LYS A 40 -19.08 6.03 25.06
CA LYS A 40 -18.26 4.85 24.73
C LYS A 40 -18.64 4.22 23.39
N SER A 41 -19.91 4.29 23.00
CA SER A 41 -20.41 3.74 21.73
C SER A 41 -20.44 4.78 20.60
N PHE A 42 -20.13 6.05 20.87
CA PHE A 42 -20.27 7.14 19.89
C PHE A 42 -19.67 6.81 18.51
N TYR A 43 -18.43 6.30 18.47
CA TYR A 43 -17.77 5.96 17.22
C TYR A 43 -18.50 4.85 16.45
N THR A 44 -18.90 3.78 17.14
CA THR A 44 -19.62 2.65 16.51
C THR A 44 -21.05 3.04 16.11
N ASP A 45 -21.70 3.88 16.91
CA ASP A 45 -23.03 4.42 16.62
C ASP A 45 -22.97 5.33 15.40
N PHE A 46 -21.95 6.19 15.32
CA PHE A 46 -21.70 7.02 14.15
C PHE A 46 -21.48 6.18 12.91
N LEU A 47 -20.61 5.16 12.96
CA LEU A 47 -20.41 4.26 11.83
C LEU A 47 -21.73 3.59 11.40
N THR A 48 -22.54 3.13 12.35
CA THR A 48 -23.84 2.50 12.07
C THR A 48 -24.82 3.47 11.40
N ILE A 49 -24.94 4.69 11.94
CA ILE A 49 -25.79 5.76 11.39
C ILE A 49 -25.33 6.17 10.00
N SER A 50 -24.03 6.37 9.84
CA SER A 50 -23.41 6.81 8.59
C SER A 50 -23.64 5.78 7.45
N ASN A 51 -23.64 4.49 7.79
CA ASN A 51 -23.92 3.40 6.84
C ASN A 51 -25.41 3.18 6.56
N ASN A 52 -26.32 3.85 7.29
CA ASN A 52 -27.75 3.81 7.04
C ASN A 52 -28.23 5.13 6.42
N ILE A 53 -28.55 5.13 5.13
CA ILE A 53 -28.88 6.35 4.38
C ILE A 53 -29.99 7.19 5.02
N ASN A 54 -31.03 6.56 5.58
CA ASN A 54 -32.13 7.30 6.21
C ASN A 54 -31.65 8.00 7.49
N GLN A 55 -30.86 7.30 8.30
CA GLN A 55 -30.29 7.87 9.52
C GLN A 55 -29.21 8.91 9.21
N ALA A 56 -28.36 8.68 8.20
CA ALA A 56 -27.37 9.64 7.73
C ALA A 56 -28.03 10.93 7.21
N LYS A 57 -29.11 10.82 6.43
CA LYS A 57 -29.92 11.98 6.00
C LYS A 57 -30.53 12.71 7.19
N ALA A 58 -31.08 11.99 8.16
CA ALA A 58 -31.64 12.59 9.38
C ALA A 58 -30.56 13.32 10.21
N LEU A 59 -29.42 12.69 10.48
CA LEU A 59 -28.32 13.30 11.23
C LEU A 59 -27.78 14.53 10.49
N LYS A 60 -27.61 14.47 9.16
CA LYS A 60 -27.18 15.64 8.37
C LYS A 60 -28.11 16.84 8.52
N THR A 61 -29.43 16.63 8.64
CA THR A 61 -30.38 17.75 8.80
C THR A 61 -30.21 18.51 10.11
N VAL A 62 -29.75 17.85 11.17
CA VAL A 62 -29.51 18.51 12.47
C VAL A 62 -28.11 19.11 12.58
N LEU A 63 -27.15 18.67 11.77
CA LEU A 63 -25.77 19.20 11.75
C LEU A 63 -25.64 20.46 10.88
N THR A 64 -26.23 21.55 11.35
CA THR A 64 -26.37 22.81 10.60
C THR A 64 -25.14 23.73 10.69
N LEU A 65 -24.32 23.60 11.73
CA LEU A 65 -23.23 24.54 12.01
C LEU A 65 -22.16 24.54 10.91
N SER A 66 -21.64 25.72 10.59
CA SER A 66 -20.40 25.86 9.84
C SER A 66 -19.19 25.55 10.74
N LYS A 67 -18.03 25.27 10.13
CA LYS A 67 -16.78 25.02 10.86
C LYS A 67 -16.42 26.14 11.86
N LYS A 68 -16.69 27.40 11.50
CA LYS A 68 -16.43 28.56 12.37
C LYS A 68 -17.40 28.65 13.56
N GLU A 69 -18.65 28.20 13.37
CA GLU A 69 -19.66 28.19 14.43
C GLU A 69 -19.44 27.01 15.37
N ALA A 70 -19.16 25.82 14.83
CA ALA A 70 -18.80 24.63 15.62
C ALA A 70 -17.60 24.91 16.55
N LYS A 71 -16.62 25.69 16.09
CA LYS A 71 -15.47 26.12 16.92
C LYS A 71 -15.88 26.82 18.22
N LYS A 72 -17.04 27.50 18.25
CA LYS A 72 -17.53 28.27 19.41
C LYS A 72 -18.40 27.45 20.36
N GLU A 73 -18.75 26.22 19.98
CA GLU A 73 -19.63 25.35 20.79
C GLU A 73 -18.91 24.64 21.92
N VAL A 74 -17.57 24.66 21.91
CA VAL A 74 -16.72 24.06 22.94
C VAL A 74 -15.74 25.10 23.47
N GLU A 75 -15.44 25.04 24.77
CA GLU A 75 -14.51 25.98 25.40
C GLU A 75 -13.05 25.58 25.13
N GLU A 76 -12.76 24.28 25.19
CA GLU A 76 -11.44 23.67 24.96
C GLU A 76 -11.39 22.88 23.65
N ASN A 77 -10.18 22.67 23.11
CA ASN A 77 -9.94 21.90 21.87
C ASN A 77 -10.74 22.39 20.65
N GLN A 78 -11.06 23.69 20.62
CA GLN A 78 -11.91 24.33 19.63
C GLN A 78 -11.58 23.98 18.17
N GLN A 79 -10.29 23.97 17.82
CA GLN A 79 -9.87 23.71 16.44
C GLN A 79 -10.02 22.23 16.06
N GLU A 80 -9.68 21.32 16.98
CA GLU A 80 -9.82 19.88 16.79
C GLU A 80 -11.29 19.50 16.71
N PHE A 81 -12.13 20.05 17.60
CA PHE A 81 -13.58 19.86 17.54
C PHE A 81 -14.18 20.37 16.21
N ALA A 82 -13.80 21.58 15.78
CA ALA A 82 -14.26 22.12 14.51
C ALA A 82 -13.83 21.24 13.32
N ASN A 83 -12.63 20.65 13.37
CA ASN A 83 -12.18 19.70 12.36
C ASN A 83 -12.97 18.39 12.41
N ALA A 84 -13.20 17.82 13.60
CA ALA A 84 -14.00 16.60 13.78
C ALA A 84 -15.45 16.78 13.31
N TYR A 85 -16.09 17.90 13.66
CA TYR A 85 -17.46 18.22 13.23
C TYR A 85 -17.58 18.35 11.70
N ASP A 86 -16.61 19.03 11.08
CA ASP A 86 -16.53 19.19 9.62
C ASP A 86 -16.25 17.84 8.92
N ASN A 87 -15.39 17.00 9.52
CA ASN A 87 -15.10 15.64 9.06
C ASN A 87 -16.36 14.76 9.06
N ILE A 88 -17.11 14.75 10.17
CA ILE A 88 -18.39 14.05 10.32
C ILE A 88 -19.39 14.50 9.24
N LYS A 89 -19.55 15.82 9.04
CA LYS A 89 -20.42 16.34 7.97
C LYS A 89 -19.96 15.92 6.58
N SER A 90 -18.66 15.94 6.32
CA SER A 90 -18.08 15.53 5.05
C SER A 90 -18.37 14.05 4.77
N VAL A 91 -18.17 13.17 5.75
CA VAL A 91 -18.45 11.74 5.64
C VAL A 91 -19.93 11.48 5.32
N LEU A 92 -20.85 12.12 6.05
CA LEU A 92 -22.30 11.99 5.79
C LEU A 92 -22.67 12.49 4.39
N ASN A 93 -22.09 13.62 3.96
CA ASN A 93 -22.32 14.15 2.62
C ASN A 93 -21.85 13.18 1.54
N THR A 94 -20.66 12.62 1.70
CA THR A 94 -20.08 11.66 0.76
C THR A 94 -20.91 10.39 0.67
N GLN A 95 -21.38 9.85 1.80
CA GLN A 95 -22.25 8.66 1.81
C GLN A 95 -23.62 8.91 1.16
N ILE A 96 -24.25 10.05 1.47
CA ILE A 96 -25.55 10.41 0.87
C ILE A 96 -25.40 10.61 -0.64
N LYS A 97 -24.36 11.35 -1.04
CA LYS A 97 -24.05 11.56 -2.46
C LYS A 97 -23.72 10.25 -3.16
N ALA A 98 -23.00 9.35 -2.48
CA ALA A 98 -22.68 8.04 -3.02
C ALA A 98 -23.93 7.19 -3.29
N GLU A 99 -24.92 7.20 -2.40
CA GLU A 99 -26.20 6.53 -2.67
C GLU A 99 -26.96 7.17 -3.83
N ASP A 100 -27.06 8.51 -3.84
CA ASP A 100 -27.79 9.23 -4.89
C ASP A 100 -27.12 9.03 -6.28
N GLU A 101 -25.79 8.86 -6.32
CA GLU A 101 -25.01 8.54 -7.52
C GLU A 101 -24.94 7.02 -7.83
N GLY A 102 -25.49 6.17 -6.96
CA GLY A 102 -25.56 4.71 -7.15
C GLY A 102 -24.26 3.95 -6.86
N HIS A 103 -23.32 4.55 -6.11
CA HIS A 103 -22.06 3.94 -5.69
C HIS A 103 -22.30 2.89 -4.61
N LYS A 104 -21.76 1.68 -4.81
CA LYS A 104 -21.95 0.58 -3.88
C LYS A 104 -20.63 -0.12 -3.59
N TYR A 105 -20.51 -0.68 -2.38
CA TYR A 105 -19.40 -1.56 -2.04
C TYR A 105 -19.35 -2.75 -3.00
N ARG A 106 -18.14 -3.27 -3.26
CA ARG A 106 -17.94 -4.41 -4.15
C ARG A 106 -18.79 -5.62 -3.73
N THR A 107 -18.92 -5.88 -2.44
CA THR A 107 -19.79 -6.94 -1.90
C THR A 107 -21.25 -6.76 -2.30
N ILE A 108 -21.78 -5.53 -2.23
CA ILE A 108 -23.15 -5.22 -2.65
C ILE A 108 -23.30 -5.36 -4.17
N TYR A 109 -22.32 -4.92 -4.95
CA TYR A 109 -22.30 -5.13 -6.40
C TYR A 109 -22.35 -6.62 -6.76
N LEU A 110 -21.56 -7.46 -6.10
CA LEU A 110 -21.54 -8.90 -6.34
C LEU A 110 -22.89 -9.55 -6.02
N LYS A 111 -23.51 -9.17 -4.90
CA LYS A 111 -24.87 -9.61 -4.53
C LYS A 111 -25.91 -9.19 -5.58
N ASN A 112 -25.84 -7.95 -6.06
CA ASN A 112 -26.78 -7.45 -7.06
C ASN A 112 -26.60 -8.16 -8.41
N ILE A 113 -25.36 -8.41 -8.85
CA ILE A 113 -25.12 -9.15 -10.10
C ILE A 113 -25.64 -10.58 -10.00
N LYS A 114 -25.40 -11.25 -8.88
CA LYS A 114 -25.91 -12.60 -8.66
C LYS A 114 -27.45 -12.62 -8.78
N ALA A 115 -28.13 -11.71 -8.09
CA ALA A 115 -29.58 -11.60 -8.16
C ALA A 115 -30.07 -11.21 -9.57
N ASP A 116 -29.39 -10.30 -10.26
CA ASP A 116 -29.75 -9.90 -11.63
C ASP A 116 -29.58 -11.08 -12.61
N ILE A 117 -28.59 -11.97 -12.40
CA ILE A 117 -28.40 -13.17 -13.22
C ILE A 117 -29.50 -14.19 -12.96
N GLU A 118 -29.79 -14.47 -11.69
CA GLU A 118 -30.79 -15.47 -11.26
C GLU A 118 -32.22 -15.09 -11.71
N ASN A 119 -32.55 -13.80 -11.73
CA ASN A 119 -33.89 -13.31 -12.06
C ASN A 119 -34.03 -12.81 -13.51
N SER A 120 -33.06 -13.06 -14.39
CA SER A 120 -33.10 -12.58 -15.77
C SER A 120 -33.72 -13.60 -16.72
N ASP A 121 -34.92 -13.27 -17.22
CA ASP A 121 -35.60 -14.03 -18.27
C ASP A 121 -34.76 -14.12 -19.56
N LEU A 122 -33.91 -13.12 -19.83
CA LEU A 122 -33.02 -13.10 -21.00
C LEU A 122 -31.90 -14.13 -20.91
N LEU A 123 -31.48 -14.46 -19.69
CA LEU A 123 -30.41 -15.43 -19.45
C LEU A 123 -30.94 -16.86 -19.32
N THR A 124 -32.25 -17.06 -19.18
CA THR A 124 -32.87 -18.39 -19.02
C THR A 124 -32.41 -19.41 -20.08
N PRO A 125 -32.28 -19.08 -21.39
CA PRO A 125 -31.76 -20.03 -22.37
C PRO A 125 -30.30 -20.43 -22.10
N LEU A 126 -29.48 -19.49 -21.63
CA LEU A 126 -28.06 -19.72 -21.35
C LEU A 126 -27.85 -20.49 -20.03
N LEU A 127 -28.68 -20.20 -19.03
CA LEU A 127 -28.66 -20.88 -17.72
C LEU A 127 -29.04 -22.36 -17.80
N SER A 128 -29.63 -22.81 -18.90
CA SER A 128 -29.85 -24.24 -19.17
C SER A 128 -28.55 -25.03 -19.42
N TYR A 129 -27.47 -24.34 -19.81
CA TYR A 129 -26.16 -24.93 -20.09
C TYR A 129 -25.09 -24.56 -19.06
N LEU A 130 -25.26 -23.44 -18.34
CA LEU A 130 -24.29 -22.92 -17.38
C LEU A 130 -25.00 -22.53 -16.08
N ASP A 131 -24.55 -23.10 -14.96
CA ASP A 131 -25.09 -22.78 -13.65
C ASP A 131 -24.99 -21.27 -13.33
N ALA A 132 -26.08 -20.70 -12.82
CA ALA A 132 -26.17 -19.27 -12.50
C ALA A 132 -25.12 -18.84 -11.49
N ASN A 133 -24.81 -19.69 -10.50
CA ASN A 133 -23.77 -19.38 -9.51
C ASN A 133 -22.38 -19.37 -10.16
N LYS A 134 -22.08 -20.35 -11.03
CA LYS A 134 -20.82 -20.36 -11.78
C LYS A 134 -20.63 -19.10 -12.62
N LEU A 135 -21.69 -18.65 -13.30
CA LEU A 135 -21.64 -17.42 -14.09
C LEU A 135 -21.43 -16.17 -13.21
N ALA A 136 -22.16 -16.07 -12.10
CA ALA A 136 -22.03 -14.96 -11.15
C ALA A 136 -20.62 -14.91 -10.53
N ASN A 137 -20.06 -16.06 -10.14
CA ASN A 137 -18.71 -16.17 -9.62
C ASN A 137 -17.67 -15.75 -10.67
N LEU A 138 -17.79 -16.25 -11.90
CA LEU A 138 -16.87 -15.91 -12.99
C LEU A 138 -16.85 -14.39 -13.23
N ILE A 139 -18.03 -13.79 -13.40
CA ILE A 139 -18.16 -12.35 -13.62
C ILE A 139 -17.60 -11.58 -12.42
N GLY A 140 -17.97 -11.96 -11.20
CA GLY A 140 -17.52 -11.30 -9.98
C GLY A 140 -16.00 -11.31 -9.81
N ASN A 141 -15.37 -12.48 -10.05
CA ASN A 141 -13.92 -12.63 -9.97
C ASN A 141 -13.21 -11.80 -11.05
N ILE A 142 -13.74 -11.74 -12.27
CA ILE A 142 -13.20 -10.88 -13.34
C ILE A 142 -13.34 -9.39 -12.97
N SER A 143 -14.48 -8.98 -12.39
CA SER A 143 -14.71 -7.60 -11.94
C SER A 143 -13.75 -7.14 -10.82
N ASN A 144 -13.16 -8.09 -10.09
CA ASN A 144 -12.13 -7.81 -9.07
C ASN A 144 -10.73 -7.59 -9.65
N LEU A 145 -10.49 -7.92 -10.92
CA LEU A 145 -9.18 -7.71 -11.55
C LEU A 145 -8.88 -6.22 -11.69
N GLN A 146 -7.77 -5.80 -11.10
CA GLN A 146 -7.28 -4.44 -11.23
C GLN A 146 -6.71 -4.19 -12.64
N LEU A 147 -6.72 -2.93 -13.08
CA LEU A 147 -6.23 -2.54 -14.41
C LEU A 147 -4.80 -3.02 -14.71
N ARG A 148 -3.92 -3.09 -13.71
CA ARG A 148 -2.55 -3.63 -13.87
C ARG A 148 -2.51 -5.10 -14.29
N VAL A 149 -3.52 -5.88 -13.93
CA VAL A 149 -3.68 -7.29 -14.31
C VAL A 149 -4.11 -7.37 -15.77
N LEU A 150 -5.16 -6.63 -16.13
CA LEU A 150 -5.69 -6.56 -17.49
C LEU A 150 -4.62 -6.09 -18.47
N ARG A 151 -3.88 -5.02 -18.14
CA ARG A 151 -2.76 -4.53 -18.96
C ARG A 151 -1.71 -5.61 -19.19
N LYS A 152 -1.36 -6.42 -18.19
CA LYS A 152 -0.36 -7.50 -18.36
C LYS A 152 -0.87 -8.61 -19.29
N TYR A 153 -2.17 -8.86 -19.32
CA TYR A 153 -2.77 -9.86 -20.18
C TYR A 153 -2.83 -9.39 -21.64
N PHE A 154 -3.38 -8.20 -21.86
CA PHE A 154 -3.61 -7.63 -23.20
C PHE A 154 -2.39 -6.92 -23.81
N ASN A 155 -1.31 -6.67 -23.06
CA ASN A 155 -0.06 -6.14 -23.60
C ASN A 155 0.70 -7.24 -24.37
N ASP A 156 0.14 -7.61 -25.52
CA ASP A 156 0.63 -8.63 -26.44
C ASP A 156 0.48 -8.14 -27.88
N GLU A 157 1.56 -8.18 -28.65
CA GLU A 157 1.55 -7.77 -30.06
C GLU A 157 0.59 -8.62 -30.90
N ASN A 158 0.40 -9.89 -30.54
CA ASN A 158 -0.51 -10.79 -31.25
C ASN A 158 -1.99 -10.39 -31.08
N MET A 159 -2.32 -9.56 -30.08
CA MET A 159 -3.69 -9.11 -29.83
C MET A 159 -4.03 -7.78 -30.53
N LYS A 160 -3.11 -7.19 -31.31
CA LYS A 160 -3.34 -5.90 -32.00
C LYS A 160 -4.52 -5.90 -32.97
N LEU A 161 -4.72 -7.02 -33.68
CA LEU A 161 -5.78 -7.16 -34.68
C LEU A 161 -7.05 -7.80 -34.11
N GLY A 162 -7.02 -8.29 -32.87
CA GLY A 162 -8.13 -8.93 -32.19
C GLY A 162 -7.71 -9.68 -30.93
N ASP A 163 -8.57 -9.71 -29.93
CA ASP A 163 -8.30 -10.39 -28.67
C ASP A 163 -8.17 -11.90 -28.87
N THR A 164 -7.18 -12.51 -28.22
CA THR A 164 -6.93 -13.96 -28.26
C THR A 164 -7.07 -14.54 -26.86
N TRP A 165 -7.81 -15.65 -26.74
CA TRP A 165 -7.94 -16.37 -25.48
C TRP A 165 -6.68 -17.19 -25.18
N LEU A 166 -5.94 -16.78 -24.15
CA LEU A 166 -4.73 -17.44 -23.64
C LEU A 166 -4.94 -17.86 -22.16
N PRO A 167 -5.46 -19.06 -21.87
CA PRO A 167 -5.80 -19.49 -20.51
C PRO A 167 -4.56 -19.57 -19.60
N ASP A 168 -3.45 -20.15 -20.08
CA ASP A 168 -2.21 -20.29 -19.31
C ASP A 168 -1.62 -18.92 -18.90
N LYS A 169 -1.74 -17.94 -19.80
CA LYS A 169 -1.30 -16.56 -19.55
C LYS A 169 -2.15 -15.93 -18.46
N LEU A 170 -3.48 -16.09 -18.52
CA LEU A 170 -4.38 -15.57 -17.49
C LEU A 170 -4.11 -16.22 -16.14
N HIS A 171 -3.99 -17.56 -16.11
CA HIS A 171 -3.64 -18.34 -14.93
C HIS A 171 -2.37 -17.80 -14.26
N LEU A 172 -1.28 -17.67 -15.03
CA LEU A 172 -0.01 -17.15 -14.53
C LEU A 172 -0.14 -15.72 -13.95
N ILE A 173 -0.84 -14.84 -14.65
CA ILE A 173 -0.98 -13.43 -14.24
C ILE A 173 -1.87 -13.31 -12.99
N PHE A 174 -2.98 -14.04 -12.95
CA PHE A 174 -3.91 -14.06 -11.81
C PHE A 174 -3.17 -14.45 -10.52
N PHE A 175 -2.43 -15.55 -10.52
CA PHE A 175 -1.69 -15.99 -9.34
C PHE A 175 -0.50 -15.08 -8.97
N LYS A 176 0.15 -14.44 -9.95
CA LYS A 176 1.14 -13.40 -9.68
C LYS A 176 0.50 -12.18 -9.01
N TRP A 177 -0.71 -11.81 -9.42
CA TRP A 177 -1.45 -10.71 -8.83
C TRP A 177 -1.84 -11.00 -7.37
N VAL A 178 -2.46 -12.15 -7.09
CA VAL A 178 -2.83 -12.56 -5.72
C VAL A 178 -1.59 -12.65 -4.81
N ARG A 179 -0.47 -13.17 -5.32
CA ARG A 179 0.79 -13.20 -4.57
C ARG A 179 1.29 -11.80 -4.19
N SER A 180 1.05 -10.80 -5.04
CA SER A 180 1.47 -9.42 -4.82
C SER A 180 0.58 -8.60 -3.89
N TRP A 181 -0.48 -9.20 -3.35
CA TRP A 181 -1.35 -8.52 -2.39
C TRP A 181 -0.64 -8.22 -1.08
N HIS A 182 -0.76 -6.98 -0.62
CA HIS A 182 -0.34 -6.54 0.71
C HIS A 182 -1.50 -6.74 1.69
N ALA A 183 -1.82 -8.00 1.99
CA ALA A 183 -2.88 -8.38 2.92
C ALA A 183 -2.48 -8.03 4.36
N LYS A 184 -3.14 -7.03 4.96
CA LYS A 184 -2.85 -6.56 6.32
C LYS A 184 -3.75 -7.25 7.34
N GLN A 185 -5.02 -7.44 6.98
CA GLN A 185 -6.02 -8.06 7.85
C GLN A 185 -5.95 -9.59 7.77
N GLU A 186 -6.37 -10.29 8.84
CA GLU A 186 -6.23 -11.75 8.93
C GLU A 186 -7.13 -12.49 7.93
N ASN A 187 -8.35 -12.01 7.71
CA ASN A 187 -9.25 -12.48 6.65
C ASN A 187 -8.62 -12.33 5.25
N GLU A 188 -7.96 -11.21 4.96
CA GLU A 188 -7.29 -10.99 3.67
C GLU A 188 -6.13 -11.97 3.47
N LYS A 189 -5.35 -12.24 4.52
CA LYS A 189 -4.26 -13.22 4.48
C LYS A 189 -4.79 -14.62 4.23
N GLN A 190 -5.85 -15.01 4.94
CA GLN A 190 -6.50 -16.31 4.76
C GLN A 190 -7.05 -16.45 3.33
N ASN A 191 -7.80 -15.46 2.85
CA ASN A 191 -8.33 -15.45 1.48
C ASN A 191 -7.20 -15.59 0.45
N ARG A 192 -6.11 -14.83 0.61
CA ARG A 192 -4.93 -14.93 -0.26
C ARG A 192 -4.35 -16.35 -0.26
N GLN A 193 -4.21 -16.98 0.91
CA GLN A 193 -3.67 -18.33 1.02
C GLN A 193 -4.60 -19.37 0.39
N ASP A 194 -5.90 -19.28 0.68
CA ASP A 194 -6.94 -20.14 0.09
C ASP A 194 -6.86 -20.10 -1.44
N ILE A 195 -6.79 -18.90 -2.02
CA ILE A 195 -6.71 -18.73 -3.47
C ILE A 195 -5.40 -19.34 -3.98
N LEU A 196 -4.26 -19.05 -3.38
CA LEU A 196 -2.96 -19.57 -3.82
C LEU A 196 -2.88 -21.11 -3.79
N ASN A 197 -3.61 -21.77 -2.90
CA ASN A 197 -3.70 -23.23 -2.84
C ASN A 197 -4.41 -23.82 -4.07
N LEU A 198 -5.27 -23.06 -4.75
CA LEU A 198 -5.96 -23.48 -5.97
C LEU A 198 -5.07 -23.46 -7.22
N LYS A 199 -3.84 -22.95 -7.13
CA LYS A 199 -2.91 -22.80 -8.25
C LYS A 199 -2.53 -24.13 -8.94
N SER A 200 -2.66 -25.25 -8.23
CA SER A 200 -2.39 -26.57 -8.81
C SER A 200 -3.42 -26.98 -9.87
N ASN A 201 -4.62 -26.39 -9.85
CA ASN A 201 -5.60 -26.58 -10.91
C ASN A 201 -5.13 -25.84 -12.18
N ALA A 202 -5.04 -26.55 -13.30
CA ALA A 202 -4.53 -25.98 -14.54
C ALA A 202 -5.54 -25.04 -15.22
N ASP A 203 -6.84 -25.28 -15.07
CA ASP A 203 -7.86 -24.48 -15.73
C ASP A 203 -8.28 -23.28 -14.88
N ILE A 204 -7.94 -22.09 -15.36
CA ILE A 204 -8.33 -20.84 -14.72
C ILE A 204 -9.85 -20.63 -14.70
N LEU A 205 -10.60 -21.12 -15.69
CA LEU A 205 -12.06 -20.95 -15.71
C LEU A 205 -12.74 -21.78 -14.63
N ASP A 206 -12.27 -23.01 -14.38
CA ASP A 206 -12.76 -23.84 -13.29
C ASP A 206 -12.51 -23.17 -11.93
N ILE A 207 -11.35 -22.54 -11.77
CA ILE A 207 -11.04 -21.77 -10.55
C ILE A 207 -11.99 -20.58 -10.40
N LEU A 208 -12.13 -19.74 -11.43
CA LEU A 208 -12.94 -18.50 -11.34
C LEU A 208 -14.46 -18.75 -11.27
N THR A 209 -14.94 -19.92 -11.70
CA THR A 209 -16.37 -20.27 -11.62
C THR A 209 -16.75 -20.85 -10.25
N VAL A 210 -15.82 -21.43 -9.50
CA VAL A 210 -16.06 -22.01 -8.18
C VAL A 210 -15.69 -21.06 -7.04
N LEU A 211 -14.67 -20.22 -7.25
CA LEU A 211 -14.16 -19.32 -6.24
C LEU A 211 -15.19 -18.22 -5.88
N ASP A 212 -15.45 -18.06 -4.58
CA ASP A 212 -16.28 -16.98 -4.06
C ASP A 212 -15.66 -15.61 -4.41
N PRO A 213 -16.36 -14.76 -5.18
CA PRO A 213 -15.83 -13.47 -5.60
C PRO A 213 -15.63 -12.48 -4.45
N GLU A 214 -16.24 -12.67 -3.26
CA GLU A 214 -15.91 -11.84 -2.11
C GLU A 214 -14.48 -12.06 -1.63
N LYS A 215 -13.94 -13.29 -1.79
CA LYS A 215 -12.55 -13.61 -1.45
C LYS A 215 -11.53 -12.99 -2.39
N THR A 216 -11.93 -12.67 -3.63
CA THR A 216 -11.03 -12.08 -4.62
C THR A 216 -11.00 -10.55 -4.63
N ILE A 217 -11.76 -9.90 -3.75
CA ILE A 217 -11.72 -8.45 -3.59
C ILE A 217 -10.29 -8.07 -3.15
N PRO A 218 -9.55 -7.28 -3.96
CA PRO A 218 -8.18 -6.94 -3.62
C PRO A 218 -8.10 -6.05 -2.37
N PRO A 219 -7.09 -6.22 -1.52
CA PRO A 219 -6.84 -5.30 -0.41
C PRO A 219 -6.39 -3.93 -0.93
N TYR A 220 -6.34 -2.95 -0.02
CA TYR A 220 -5.82 -1.61 -0.34
C TYR A 220 -4.41 -1.66 -0.94
N GLU A 221 -4.15 -0.80 -1.93
CA GLU A 221 -2.81 -0.70 -2.51
C GLU A 221 -1.84 -0.08 -1.51
N ASP A 222 -0.66 -0.68 -1.40
CA ASP A 222 0.45 -0.18 -0.60
C ASP A 222 1.66 0.03 -1.52
N GLN A 223 1.90 1.29 -1.90
CA GLN A 223 3.02 1.69 -2.76
C GLN A 223 4.18 2.27 -1.94
N ASN A 224 4.40 1.77 -0.72
CA ASN A 224 5.41 2.28 0.23
C ASN A 224 6.86 2.29 -0.30
N ASN A 225 7.20 1.45 -1.28
CA ASN A 225 8.53 1.40 -1.89
C ASN A 225 8.56 1.99 -3.31
N ARG A 226 7.64 2.89 -3.65
CA ARG A 226 7.66 3.58 -4.94
C ARG A 226 8.63 4.76 -4.88
N ARG A 227 9.73 4.65 -5.62
CA ARG A 227 10.80 5.67 -5.65
C ARG A 227 11.30 5.97 -4.22
N PRO A 228 11.84 4.97 -3.51
CA PRO A 228 12.33 5.19 -2.17
C PRO A 228 13.42 6.28 -2.18
N PRO A 229 13.55 7.04 -1.08
CA PRO A 229 14.69 7.92 -0.92
C PRO A 229 15.98 7.11 -1.09
N LYS A 230 16.94 7.70 -1.77
CA LYS A 230 18.27 7.12 -1.90
C LYS A 230 19.17 7.74 -0.84
N ASP A 231 20.14 6.97 -0.38
CA ASP A 231 21.24 7.52 0.39
C ASP A 231 21.98 8.57 -0.45
N LEU A 232 22.15 9.76 0.11
CA LEU A 232 22.83 10.90 -0.51
C LEU A 232 24.26 11.08 0.04
N THR A 233 24.75 10.12 0.84
CA THR A 233 26.11 10.12 1.36
C THR A 233 27.10 10.17 0.20
N LEU A 234 27.94 11.21 0.20
CA LEU A 234 29.03 11.37 -0.77
C LEU A 234 30.19 10.47 -0.34
N LYS A 235 30.23 9.25 -0.86
CA LYS A 235 31.33 8.30 -0.58
C LYS A 235 32.44 8.39 -1.63
N LEU A 236 33.65 8.02 -1.23
CA LEU A 236 34.73 7.81 -2.20
C LEU A 236 34.37 6.63 -3.10
N LYS A 237 34.58 6.80 -4.41
CA LYS A 237 34.33 5.76 -5.40
C LYS A 237 35.66 5.22 -5.93
N PRO A 238 35.89 3.90 -5.96
CA PRO A 238 37.12 3.32 -6.49
C PRO A 238 37.47 3.83 -7.89
N GLN A 239 36.52 3.88 -8.83
CA GLN A 239 36.75 4.48 -10.16
C GLN A 239 37.23 5.94 -10.14
N GLY A 240 36.73 6.73 -9.19
CA GLY A 240 37.16 8.12 -9.02
C GLY A 240 38.59 8.19 -8.48
N LEU A 241 38.93 7.29 -7.56
CA LEU A 241 40.28 7.16 -7.02
C LEU A 241 41.26 6.65 -8.07
N ASP A 242 40.90 5.64 -8.87
CA ASP A 242 41.74 5.09 -9.95
C ASP A 242 42.20 6.18 -10.93
N LYS A 243 41.33 7.14 -11.22
CA LYS A 243 41.61 8.23 -12.15
C LYS A 243 42.57 9.29 -11.57
N HIS A 244 42.52 9.53 -10.26
CA HIS A 244 43.14 10.69 -9.63
C HIS A 244 44.25 10.34 -8.63
N LEU A 245 44.31 9.08 -8.19
CA LEU A 245 45.24 8.54 -7.21
C LEU A 245 45.48 7.05 -7.51
N THR A 246 46.33 6.75 -8.50
CA THR A 246 46.53 5.38 -9.02
C THR A 246 46.95 4.34 -7.98
N ASP A 247 47.65 4.73 -6.91
CA ASP A 247 48.11 3.84 -5.84
C ASP A 247 47.25 3.90 -4.57
N TRP A 248 46.01 4.41 -4.68
CA TRP A 248 45.15 4.64 -3.52
C TRP A 248 44.91 3.39 -2.66
N GLU A 249 44.87 2.19 -3.26
CA GLU A 249 44.67 0.93 -2.53
C GLU A 249 45.86 0.64 -1.59
N ASN A 250 47.08 0.77 -2.10
CA ASN A 250 48.30 0.59 -1.32
C ASN A 250 48.44 1.67 -0.25
N ILE A 251 48.13 2.92 -0.59
CA ILE A 251 48.14 4.03 0.36
C ILE A 251 47.14 3.76 1.48
N THR A 252 45.93 3.32 1.14
CA THR A 252 44.88 3.01 2.12
C THR A 252 45.33 1.90 3.06
N GLN A 253 45.95 0.83 2.54
CA GLN A 253 46.45 -0.27 3.36
C GLN A 253 47.57 0.21 4.31
N LEU A 254 48.55 0.96 3.79
CA LEU A 254 49.62 1.51 4.61
C LEU A 254 49.11 2.46 5.69
N LEU A 255 48.13 3.31 5.37
CA LEU A 255 47.50 4.17 6.37
C LEU A 255 46.75 3.31 7.40
N ALA A 256 45.92 2.36 6.97
CA ALA A 256 45.19 1.48 7.87
C ALA A 256 46.12 0.71 8.84
N ASP A 257 47.28 0.23 8.37
CA ASP A 257 48.26 -0.52 9.16
C ASP A 257 49.03 0.38 10.17
N ASN A 258 49.31 1.63 9.80
CA ASN A 258 50.11 2.55 10.63
C ASN A 258 49.28 3.44 11.56
N TYR A 259 48.03 3.74 11.22
CA TYR A 259 47.10 4.26 12.20
C TYR A 259 46.90 3.15 13.24
N ILE A 260 47.22 3.41 14.52
CA ILE A 260 46.77 2.57 15.64
C ILE A 260 45.26 2.75 15.78
N LEU A 261 44.53 2.31 14.78
CA LEU A 261 43.14 1.94 14.89
C LEU A 261 43.23 0.62 15.66
N SER A 262 42.87 0.63 16.95
CA SER A 262 42.51 -0.62 17.64
C SER A 262 41.73 -1.48 16.65
N PRO A 263 42.09 -2.77 16.49
CA PRO A 263 42.04 -3.46 15.20
C PRO A 263 40.77 -3.13 14.46
N ILE A 264 40.89 -2.30 13.42
CA ILE A 264 39.81 -2.10 12.45
C ILE A 264 39.39 -3.46 11.86
N ASP A 265 40.30 -4.45 11.90
CA ASP A 265 40.07 -5.87 11.65
C ASP A 265 38.84 -6.45 12.39
N LYS A 266 38.45 -5.89 13.55
CA LYS A 266 37.27 -6.36 14.32
C LYS A 266 36.00 -5.53 14.13
N HIS A 267 36.01 -4.42 13.40
CA HIS A 267 34.79 -3.64 13.15
C HIS A 267 34.42 -3.57 11.66
N ILE A 268 35.39 -3.54 10.75
CA ILE A 268 35.10 -3.48 9.30
C ILE A 268 34.66 -4.84 8.75
N ILE A 269 35.19 -5.94 9.29
CA ILE A 269 34.91 -7.30 8.79
C ILE A 269 33.79 -7.98 9.60
N THR A 270 33.69 -7.69 10.91
CA THR A 270 32.76 -8.36 11.83
C THR A 270 31.56 -7.54 12.31
N GLU A 271 31.58 -6.19 12.26
CA GLU A 271 30.41 -5.36 12.64
C GLU A 271 29.64 -4.76 11.45
N ILE A 272 30.11 -4.96 10.21
CA ILE A 272 29.19 -4.97 9.06
C ILE A 272 28.43 -6.32 9.12
N ASP A 273 27.80 -6.57 10.26
CA ASP A 273 26.78 -7.59 10.41
C ASP A 273 25.57 -7.03 9.66
N ILE A 274 25.49 -7.41 8.38
CA ILE A 274 24.33 -7.20 7.53
C ILE A 274 23.21 -8.10 8.08
N GLN A 275 22.73 -7.81 9.29
CA GLN A 275 21.43 -8.25 9.78
C GLN A 275 20.32 -7.28 9.40
N GLU A 276 20.58 -6.34 8.48
CA GLU A 276 19.50 -5.64 7.79
C GLU A 276 18.89 -6.56 6.73
N GLY A 277 17.90 -7.38 7.12
CA GLY A 277 16.82 -7.85 6.26
C GLY A 277 17.17 -8.62 4.97
N LEU A 278 18.44 -9.02 4.79
CA LEU A 278 18.93 -9.74 3.62
C LEU A 278 19.01 -11.24 3.89
N GLU A 279 17.95 -11.81 4.45
CA GLU A 279 17.71 -13.24 4.27
C GLU A 279 17.36 -13.48 2.78
N ASN A 280 18.39 -13.80 2.02
CA ASN A 280 18.35 -14.52 0.74
C ASN A 280 17.67 -13.87 -0.49
N ASN A 281 17.07 -12.68 -0.38
CA ASN A 281 16.32 -12.07 -1.50
C ASN A 281 16.97 -10.86 -2.19
N ALA A 282 18.01 -10.22 -1.62
CA ALA A 282 18.89 -9.41 -2.45
C ALA A 282 19.86 -10.33 -3.18
N LYS A 283 19.40 -10.87 -4.31
CA LYS A 283 20.37 -11.02 -5.40
C LYS A 283 20.96 -9.61 -5.58
N PRO A 284 22.29 -9.41 -5.45
CA PRO A 284 22.88 -8.15 -5.88
C PRO A 284 22.30 -7.89 -7.26
N GLN A 285 21.70 -6.72 -7.43
CA GLN A 285 21.25 -6.28 -8.74
C GLN A 285 22.49 -6.50 -9.61
N LYS A 286 22.46 -7.49 -10.50
CA LYS A 286 23.53 -7.65 -11.48
C LYS A 286 23.52 -6.32 -12.19
N ASP A 287 24.47 -5.45 -11.87
CA ASP A 287 24.72 -4.25 -12.63
C ASP A 287 24.95 -4.74 -14.04
N LYS A 288 23.89 -4.61 -14.84
CA LYS A 288 23.90 -4.97 -16.25
C LYS A 288 24.70 -3.88 -16.91
N GLY A 289 26.03 -4.02 -16.83
CA GLY A 289 27.00 -3.18 -17.49
C GLY A 289 27.91 -2.43 -16.53
N LYS A 290 29.20 -2.82 -16.55
CA LYS A 290 30.37 -1.93 -16.44
C LYS A 290 30.83 -1.37 -15.09
N ASP A 291 30.33 -1.79 -13.94
CA ASP A 291 31.05 -1.50 -12.69
C ASP A 291 32.00 -2.66 -12.34
N GLN A 292 33.30 -2.45 -12.61
CA GLN A 292 34.40 -3.31 -12.18
C GLN A 292 34.71 -3.17 -10.67
N ASP A 293 33.94 -2.37 -9.95
CA ASP A 293 34.17 -2.12 -8.54
C ASP A 293 33.61 -3.27 -7.71
N THR A 294 34.50 -4.20 -7.37
CA THR A 294 34.17 -5.29 -6.45
C THR A 294 33.84 -4.73 -5.08
N LYS A 295 32.96 -5.43 -4.33
CA LYS A 295 32.61 -5.08 -2.94
C LYS A 295 33.86 -4.82 -2.07
N ALA A 296 34.95 -5.54 -2.31
CA ALA A 296 36.22 -5.35 -1.61
C ALA A 296 36.87 -4.00 -1.87
N ARG A 297 36.87 -3.52 -3.13
CA ARG A 297 37.41 -2.19 -3.47
C ARG A 297 36.58 -1.08 -2.84
N GLN A 298 35.25 -1.22 -2.82
CA GLN A 298 34.40 -0.22 -2.15
C GLN A 298 34.67 -0.17 -0.63
N ILE A 299 34.93 -1.31 0.01
CA ILE A 299 35.30 -1.35 1.44
C ILE A 299 36.63 -0.60 1.69
N LEU A 300 37.62 -0.77 0.83
CA LEU A 300 38.88 -0.02 0.93
C LEU A 300 38.63 1.49 0.74
N ALA A 301 37.83 1.89 -0.25
CA ALA A 301 37.51 3.30 -0.47
C ALA A 301 36.76 3.92 0.73
N ASP A 302 35.83 3.19 1.35
CA ASP A 302 35.13 3.60 2.57
C ASP A 302 36.10 3.68 3.77
N THR A 303 37.09 2.78 3.84
CA THR A 303 38.14 2.81 4.87
C THR A 303 39.01 4.05 4.73
N LEU A 304 39.44 4.38 3.50
CA LEU A 304 40.16 5.61 3.21
C LEU A 304 39.33 6.85 3.58
N HIS A 305 38.04 6.87 3.20
CA HIS A 305 37.12 7.95 3.53
C HIS A 305 37.06 8.17 5.05
N ARG A 306 36.93 7.10 5.83
CA ARG A 306 36.91 7.16 7.29
C ARG A 306 38.21 7.66 7.91
N ILE A 307 39.36 7.30 7.32
CA ILE A 307 40.67 7.81 7.75
C ILE A 307 40.74 9.33 7.53
N LEU A 308 40.28 9.80 6.37
CA LEU A 308 40.27 11.22 6.02
C LEU A 308 39.27 12.05 6.85
N ASP A 309 38.14 11.46 7.25
CA ASP A 309 37.12 12.11 8.09
C ASP A 309 37.46 12.14 9.59
N ARG A 310 38.63 11.63 9.99
CA ARG A 310 39.04 11.59 11.38
C ARG A 310 39.20 12.99 11.96
N THR A 311 38.76 13.18 13.21
CA THR A 311 38.88 14.47 13.88
C THR A 311 40.34 14.88 14.05
N ILE A 312 40.64 16.16 13.82
CA ILE A 312 42.00 16.73 13.81
C ILE A 312 42.78 16.41 15.11
N ILE A 313 42.09 16.39 16.25
CA ILE A 313 42.70 16.12 17.56
C ILE A 313 43.24 14.68 17.64
N LEU A 314 42.56 13.75 16.98
CA LEU A 314 42.86 12.32 17.03
C LEU A 314 43.65 11.84 15.82
N ASP A 315 43.89 12.70 14.81
CA ASP A 315 44.60 12.36 13.59
C ASP A 315 46.12 12.58 13.75
N PRO A 316 46.93 11.51 13.95
CA PRO A 316 48.37 11.63 14.14
C PRO A 316 49.10 12.21 12.92
N TYR A 317 48.53 12.07 11.72
CA TYR A 317 49.13 12.55 10.48
C TYR A 317 48.65 13.95 10.10
N LYS A 318 47.66 14.48 10.82
CA LYS A 318 47.08 15.82 10.59
C LYS A 318 46.76 16.05 9.10
N VAL A 319 46.24 15.04 8.42
CA VAL A 319 46.02 15.01 6.96
C VAL A 319 45.20 16.22 6.51
N ALA A 320 44.18 16.60 7.30
CA ALA A 320 43.35 17.77 7.04
C ALA A 320 44.09 19.13 7.12
N LEU A 321 45.25 19.19 7.79
CA LEU A 321 46.07 20.40 7.94
C LEU A 321 47.20 20.51 6.91
N VAL A 322 47.46 19.45 6.14
CA VAL A 322 48.55 19.44 5.14
C VAL A 322 48.19 20.24 3.88
N GLY A 323 46.90 20.44 3.59
CA GLY A 323 46.40 21.11 2.38
C GLY A 323 45.94 22.57 2.54
N THR A 324 46.09 23.20 3.72
CA THR A 324 45.66 24.59 3.98
C THR A 324 46.80 25.62 3.92
N ARG A 325 47.82 25.38 3.09
CA ARG A 325 48.89 26.36 2.79
C ARG A 325 48.75 26.95 1.40
#